data_AF-A0A317I3R4-F1
#
_entry.id   AF-A0A317I3R4-F1
#
_cell.length_a   1.000
_cell.length_b   1.000
_cell.length_c   1.000
_cell.angle_alpha   90.00
_cell.angle_beta   90.00
_cell.angle_gamma   90.00
#
_symmetry.space_group_name_H-M   'P 1'
#
loop_
_entity.id
_entity.type
_entity.pdbx_description
1 polymer ?
#
loop_
_entity_poly.entity_id
_entity_poly.type
_entity_poly.pdbx_seq_one_letter_code
_entity_poly.pdbx_strand_id
1 'polypeptide(L)'
;MVVGKSPRSKPIPKRRAAANNDSLDGQSLIDAWHTSHRVTVYLVENLPTELWSKNVPGVPRRTVRMIAAHIHNARCMWIKMIGARQGVVVPRSVNGRTVQPSELSRALERSSRGMVDLIHLGIAHGGRIPPADWQNFPTDLAHFLCYFVAHEAHHRGQLIMLAHQLGHRLPSDVAGGLWQWKKRSKE
;
A
#
# COMPACT_ATOMS: atom_id res chain seq x y z
N MET A 1 -50.68 -53.47 -9.75
CA MET A 1 -50.36 -52.58 -8.60
C MET A 1 -48.96 -52.95 -8.11
N VAL A 2 -47.92 -52.24 -8.54
CA VAL A 2 -46.55 -52.38 -8.02
C VAL A 2 -46.02 -50.97 -7.78
N VAL A 3 -45.96 -50.59 -6.50
CA VAL A 3 -45.47 -49.28 -6.05
C VAL A 3 -43.96 -49.39 -5.88
N GLY A 4 -43.20 -48.68 -6.72
CA GLY A 4 -41.74 -48.59 -6.61
C GLY A 4 -41.31 -47.86 -5.33
N LYS A 5 -40.47 -48.50 -4.52
CA LYS A 5 -39.87 -47.87 -3.33
C LYS A 5 -38.75 -46.92 -3.76
N SER A 6 -38.90 -45.64 -3.44
CA SER A 6 -37.86 -44.62 -3.59
C SER A 6 -36.68 -44.91 -2.64
N PRO A 7 -35.42 -44.81 -3.08
CA PRO A 7 -34.26 -45.10 -2.23
C PRO A 7 -34.05 -43.97 -1.21
N ARG A 8 -33.93 -44.34 0.07
CA ARG A 8 -33.62 -43.41 1.17
C ARG A 8 -32.21 -42.83 0.95
N SER A 9 -32.13 -41.50 0.91
CA SER A 9 -30.86 -40.77 0.90
C SER A 9 -30.08 -41.04 2.20
N LYS A 10 -28.79 -41.36 2.06
CA LYS A 10 -27.88 -41.49 3.21
C LYS A 10 -27.60 -40.09 3.79
N PRO A 11 -27.49 -39.94 5.11
CA PRO A 11 -27.17 -38.64 5.71
C PRO A 11 -25.75 -38.22 5.33
N ILE A 12 -25.62 -36.99 4.86
CA ILE A 12 -24.32 -36.34 4.59
C ILE A 12 -23.59 -36.20 5.92
N PRO A 13 -22.33 -36.66 6.05
CA PRO A 13 -21.59 -36.51 7.29
C PRO A 13 -21.39 -35.02 7.58
N LYS A 14 -21.82 -34.57 8.77
CA LYS A 14 -21.53 -33.23 9.27
C LYS A 14 -20.01 -33.08 9.36
N ARG A 15 -19.44 -32.36 8.39
CA ARG A 15 -18.05 -31.92 8.40
C ARG A 15 -17.83 -31.20 9.74
N ARG A 16 -16.98 -31.74 10.62
CA ARG A 16 -16.51 -30.99 11.79
C ARG A 16 -15.97 -29.67 11.24
N ALA A 17 -16.52 -28.56 11.70
CA ALA A 17 -15.93 -27.26 11.46
C ALA A 17 -14.51 -27.33 12.02
N ALA A 18 -13.51 -27.36 11.13
CA ALA A 18 -12.17 -26.98 11.53
C ALA A 18 -12.33 -25.58 12.12
N ALA A 19 -11.74 -25.36 13.29
CA ALA A 19 -11.58 -24.00 13.80
C ALA A 19 -10.70 -23.28 12.78
N ASN A 20 -11.35 -22.63 11.80
CA ASN A 20 -10.72 -21.70 10.90
C ASN A 20 -10.25 -20.56 11.78
N ASN A 21 -8.97 -20.59 12.12
CA ASN A 21 -8.28 -19.45 12.69
C ASN A 21 -8.06 -18.46 11.52
N ASP A 22 -9.17 -17.92 10.96
CA ASP A 22 -9.22 -16.98 9.84
C ASP A 22 -8.81 -15.56 10.30
N SER A 23 -7.82 -15.47 11.18
CA SER A 23 -7.09 -14.22 11.40
C SER A 23 -6.04 -14.09 10.30
N LEU A 24 -6.05 -13.00 9.56
CA LEU A 24 -4.95 -12.62 8.68
C LEU A 24 -3.63 -12.77 9.45
N ASP A 25 -2.76 -13.67 8.99
CA ASP A 25 -1.42 -13.82 9.55
C ASP A 25 -0.67 -12.49 9.41
N GLY A 26 -0.06 -12.04 10.51
CA GLY A 26 0.68 -10.78 10.56
C GLY A 26 1.79 -10.71 9.51
N GLN A 27 2.42 -11.85 9.20
CA GLN A 27 3.42 -11.93 8.15
C GLN A 27 2.81 -11.69 6.77
N SER A 28 1.62 -12.25 6.49
CA SER A 28 0.94 -12.06 5.21
C SER A 28 0.57 -10.59 4.95
N LEU A 29 0.27 -9.82 6.00
CA LEU A 29 0.02 -8.37 5.90
C LEU A 29 1.31 -7.59 5.55
N ILE A 30 2.44 -7.98 6.16
CA ILE A 30 3.75 -7.39 5.91
C ILE A 30 4.20 -7.69 4.47
N ASP A 31 4.03 -8.92 4.00
CA ASP A 31 4.39 -9.33 2.63
C ASP A 31 3.54 -8.58 1.58
N ALA A 32 2.24 -8.42 1.85
CA ALA A 32 1.34 -7.62 1.02
C ALA A 32 1.75 -6.13 1.00
N TRP A 33 2.13 -5.58 2.15
CA TRP A 33 2.68 -4.22 2.24
C TRP A 33 3.96 -4.07 1.43
N HIS A 34 4.92 -4.99 1.57
CA HIS A 34 6.18 -4.97 0.83
C HIS A 34 5.95 -5.01 -0.68
N THR A 35 5.02 -5.85 -1.15
CA THR A 35 4.65 -5.90 -2.56
C THR A 35 4.12 -4.55 -3.05
N SER A 36 3.19 -3.93 -2.31
CA SER A 36 2.65 -2.61 -2.69
C SER A 36 3.72 -1.53 -2.67
N HIS A 37 4.55 -1.50 -1.63
CA HIS A 37 5.68 -0.59 -1.50
C HIS A 37 6.66 -0.73 -2.67
N ARG A 38 7.00 -1.97 -3.06
CA ARG A 38 7.91 -2.22 -4.16
C ARG A 38 7.35 -1.73 -5.48
N VAL A 39 6.05 -1.85 -5.72
CA VAL A 39 5.40 -1.24 -6.91
C VAL A 39 5.54 0.28 -6.90
N THR A 40 5.38 0.93 -5.74
CA THR A 40 5.60 2.39 -5.61
C THR A 40 7.04 2.77 -5.92
N VAL A 41 8.02 2.05 -5.38
CA VAL A 41 9.45 2.32 -5.65
C VAL A 41 9.79 2.07 -7.12
N TYR A 42 9.27 0.98 -7.71
CA TYR A 42 9.43 0.68 -9.14
C TYR A 42 8.90 1.81 -10.03
N LEU A 43 7.75 2.41 -9.70
CA LEU A 43 7.27 3.58 -10.44
C LEU A 43 8.24 4.76 -10.32
N VAL A 44 8.69 5.08 -9.10
CA VAL A 44 9.62 6.19 -8.84
C VAL A 44 10.93 6.04 -9.62
N GLU A 45 11.46 4.81 -9.70
CA GLU A 45 12.67 4.46 -10.45
C GLU A 45 12.51 4.62 -11.97
N ASN A 46 11.28 4.44 -12.49
CA ASN A 46 11.01 4.46 -13.93
C ASN A 46 10.30 5.73 -14.41
N LEU A 47 10.02 6.70 -13.52
CA LEU A 47 9.47 8.00 -13.92
C LEU A 47 10.55 8.82 -14.63
N PRO A 48 10.29 9.34 -15.85
CA PRO A 48 11.25 10.17 -16.57
C PRO A 48 11.69 11.38 -15.74
N THR A 49 13.00 11.60 -15.59
CA THR A 49 13.55 12.66 -14.73
C THR A 49 13.03 14.05 -15.12
N GLU A 50 12.84 14.29 -16.42
CA GLU A 50 12.28 15.54 -16.98
C GLU A 50 10.88 15.86 -16.48
N LEU A 51 10.11 14.85 -16.08
CA LEU A 51 8.74 15.00 -15.61
C LEU A 51 8.69 15.60 -14.20
N TRP A 52 9.72 15.38 -13.37
CA TRP A 52 9.70 15.70 -11.95
C TRP A 52 9.47 17.19 -11.66
N SER A 53 10.08 18.07 -12.46
CA SER A 53 9.95 19.53 -12.30
C SER A 53 8.70 20.10 -12.96
N LYS A 54 7.97 19.32 -13.77
CA LYS A 54 6.80 19.82 -14.49
C LYS A 54 5.64 20.12 -13.54
N ASN A 55 4.92 21.20 -13.85
CA ASN A 55 3.71 21.57 -13.14
C ASN A 55 2.56 20.64 -13.51
N VAL A 56 1.68 20.41 -12.53
CA VAL A 56 0.41 19.72 -12.72
C VAL A 56 -0.54 20.65 -13.49
N PRO A 57 -1.09 20.21 -14.64
CA PRO A 57 -2.09 20.99 -15.37
C PRO A 57 -3.26 21.39 -14.46
N GLY A 58 -3.67 22.66 -14.50
CA GLY A 58 -4.73 23.20 -13.65
C GLY A 58 -4.34 23.47 -12.19
N VAL A 59 -3.13 23.08 -11.74
CA VAL A 59 -2.64 23.33 -10.37
C VAL A 59 -1.20 23.88 -10.39
N PRO A 60 -0.98 25.14 -10.81
CA PRO A 60 0.36 25.64 -11.18
C PRO A 60 1.41 25.60 -10.07
N ARG A 61 1.00 25.58 -8.80
CA ARG A 61 1.91 25.53 -7.64
C ARG A 61 2.30 24.10 -7.23
N ARG A 62 1.78 23.08 -7.92
CA ARG A 62 2.06 21.67 -7.65
C ARG A 62 2.85 21.08 -8.80
N THR A 63 3.94 20.39 -8.49
CA THR A 63 4.72 19.64 -9.49
C THR A 63 4.49 18.13 -9.36
N VAL A 64 4.88 17.37 -10.38
CA VAL A 64 4.85 15.90 -10.36
C VAL A 64 5.66 15.36 -9.18
N ARG A 65 6.86 15.93 -8.95
CA ARG A 65 7.69 15.65 -7.77
C ARG A 65 6.95 15.82 -6.46
N MET A 66 6.14 16.87 -6.31
CA MET A 66 5.39 17.10 -5.07
C MET A 66 4.33 16.01 -4.84
N ILE A 67 3.76 15.44 -5.89
CA ILE A 67 2.86 14.27 -5.78
C ILE A 67 3.65 13.02 -5.38
N ALA A 68 4.79 12.75 -6.01
CA ALA A 68 5.63 11.61 -5.65
C ALA A 68 6.12 11.71 -4.19
N ALA A 69 6.60 12.88 -3.77
CA ALA A 69 7.04 13.16 -2.40
C ALA A 69 5.91 13.00 -1.38
N HIS A 70 4.67 13.31 -1.76
CA HIS A 70 3.52 13.20 -0.88
C HIS A 70 3.31 11.77 -0.38
N ILE A 71 3.58 10.76 -1.20
CA ILE A 71 3.47 9.34 -0.79
C ILE A 71 4.33 9.07 0.45
N HIS A 72 5.62 9.41 0.41
CA HIS A 72 6.53 9.23 1.54
C HIS A 72 6.15 10.14 2.74
N ASN A 73 5.84 11.41 2.48
CA ASN A 73 5.55 12.37 3.55
C ASN A 73 4.23 12.03 4.28
N ALA A 74 3.24 11.47 3.57
CA ALA A 74 2.00 10.97 4.17
C ALA A 74 2.27 9.81 5.12
N ARG A 75 3.13 8.84 4.73
CA ARG A 75 3.58 7.77 5.65
C ARG A 75 4.24 8.36 6.89
N CYS A 76 5.17 9.31 6.74
CA CYS A 76 5.85 9.93 7.88
C CYS A 76 4.88 10.60 8.86
N MET A 77 3.86 11.29 8.32
CA MET A 77 2.81 11.89 9.12
C MET A 77 2.02 10.82 9.89
N TRP A 78 1.54 9.78 9.23
CA TRP A 78 0.77 8.71 9.89
C TRP A 78 1.60 7.91 10.91
N ILE A 79 2.85 7.59 10.60
CA ILE A 79 3.79 6.96 11.54
C ILE A 79 3.94 7.83 12.79
N LYS A 80 4.08 9.15 12.62
CA LYS A 80 4.15 10.09 13.75
C LYS A 80 2.88 10.07 14.58
N MET A 81 1.72 10.13 13.94
CA MET A 81 0.43 10.24 14.65
C MET A 81 0.03 8.97 15.38
N ILE A 82 0.32 7.80 14.80
CA ILE A 82 -0.09 6.51 15.34
C ILE A 82 0.99 5.93 16.28
N GLY A 83 2.26 5.95 15.86
CA GLY A 83 3.31 5.13 16.46
C GLY A 83 4.31 5.87 17.34
N ALA A 84 4.46 7.20 17.22
CA ALA A 84 5.54 7.91 17.92
C ALA A 84 5.47 7.80 19.44
N ARG A 85 4.26 7.86 20.02
CA ARG A 85 4.05 7.68 21.47
C ARG A 85 4.32 6.24 21.94
N GLN A 86 4.34 5.29 21.01
CA GLN A 86 4.61 3.88 21.25
C GLN A 86 6.05 3.48 20.88
N GLY A 87 6.92 4.46 20.63
CA GLY A 87 8.34 4.22 20.35
C GLY A 87 8.66 3.88 18.88
N VAL A 88 7.70 3.95 17.95
CA VAL A 88 8.00 3.77 16.52
C VAL A 88 8.82 4.94 16.00
N VAL A 89 9.93 4.63 15.32
CA VAL A 89 10.85 5.64 14.76
C VAL A 89 10.15 6.39 13.63
N VAL A 90 10.04 7.70 13.76
CA VAL A 90 9.44 8.57 12.75
C VAL A 90 10.48 8.97 11.70
N PRO A 91 10.34 8.56 10.42
CA PRO A 91 11.26 8.99 9.37
C PRO A 91 11.11 10.49 9.09
N ARG A 92 12.22 11.13 8.68
CA ARG A 92 12.19 12.52 8.23
C ARG A 92 11.56 12.65 6.84
N SER A 93 10.55 13.51 6.73
CA SER A 93 9.95 13.92 5.46
C SER A 93 10.98 14.52 4.49
N VAL A 94 10.77 14.33 3.20
CA VAL A 94 11.57 14.96 2.14
C VAL A 94 10.98 16.31 1.73
N ASN A 95 11.82 17.21 1.21
CA ASN A 95 11.34 18.46 0.62
C ASN A 95 10.74 18.20 -0.75
N GLY A 96 9.41 18.27 -0.86
CA GLY A 96 8.68 18.03 -2.10
C GLY A 96 8.99 19.01 -3.23
N ARG A 97 9.68 20.12 -2.97
CA ARG A 97 10.12 21.05 -4.04
C ARG A 97 11.45 20.63 -4.66
N THR A 98 12.31 19.94 -3.92
CA THR A 98 13.71 19.69 -4.33
C THR A 98 14.08 18.21 -4.43
N VAL A 99 13.30 17.30 -3.84
CA VAL A 99 13.62 15.87 -3.78
C VAL A 99 13.85 15.26 -5.16
N GLN A 100 14.90 14.45 -5.26
CA GLN A 100 15.28 13.73 -6.47
C GLN A 100 14.84 12.26 -6.43
N PRO A 101 14.73 11.56 -7.57
CA PRO A 101 14.27 10.17 -7.62
C PRO A 101 14.98 9.23 -6.64
N SER A 102 16.32 9.22 -6.66
CA SER A 102 17.10 8.32 -5.80
C SER A 102 16.98 8.66 -4.31
N GLU A 103 16.82 9.95 -3.98
CA GLU A 103 16.55 10.40 -2.62
C GLU A 103 15.17 9.93 -2.14
N LEU A 104 14.15 10.07 -3.00
CA LEU A 104 12.80 9.60 -2.69
C LEU A 104 12.74 8.09 -2.52
N SER A 105 13.41 7.30 -3.37
CA SER A 105 13.48 5.84 -3.21
C SER A 105 14.07 5.45 -1.85
N ARG A 106 15.21 6.03 -1.46
CA ARG A 106 15.80 5.80 -0.11
C ARG A 106 14.87 6.25 1.02
N ALA A 107 14.09 7.31 0.81
CA ALA A 107 13.13 7.79 1.79
C ALA A 107 11.94 6.84 1.93
N LEU A 108 11.42 6.33 0.82
CA LEU A 108 10.35 5.33 0.80
C LEU A 108 10.75 4.05 1.52
N GLU A 109 12.00 3.60 1.41
CA GLU A 109 12.51 2.46 2.19
C GLU A 109 12.44 2.73 3.71
N ARG A 110 12.86 3.93 4.14
CA ARG A 110 12.78 4.32 5.56
C ARG A 110 11.34 4.34 6.07
N SER A 111 10.43 4.93 5.31
CA SER A 111 9.02 4.95 5.73
C SER A 111 8.33 3.62 5.55
N SER A 112 8.79 2.74 4.67
CA SER A 112 8.31 1.36 4.58
C SER A 112 8.58 0.59 5.87
N ARG A 113 9.79 0.72 6.44
CA ARG A 113 10.12 0.12 7.74
C ARG A 113 9.19 0.64 8.85
N GLY A 114 8.98 1.95 8.92
CA GLY A 114 8.05 2.51 9.91
C GLY A 114 6.60 2.03 9.75
N MET A 115 6.15 1.72 8.52
CA MET A 115 4.83 1.11 8.29
C MET A 115 4.79 -0.35 8.75
N VAL A 116 5.87 -1.11 8.54
CA VAL A 116 6.02 -2.47 9.12
C VAL A 116 6.02 -2.41 10.64
N ASP A 117 6.70 -1.44 11.24
CA ASP A 117 6.69 -1.24 12.69
C ASP A 117 5.28 -0.93 13.23
N LEU A 118 4.46 -0.17 12.49
CA LEU A 118 3.04 0.00 12.82
C LEU A 118 2.23 -1.29 12.72
N ILE A 119 2.52 -2.16 11.74
CA ILE A 119 1.87 -3.47 11.62
C ILE A 119 2.27 -4.35 12.81
N HIS A 120 3.55 -4.44 13.15
CA HIS A 120 4.03 -5.13 14.35
C HIS A 120 3.39 -4.61 15.62
N LEU A 121 3.31 -3.28 15.75
CA LEU A 121 2.62 -2.63 16.87
C LEU A 121 1.16 -3.07 16.94
N GLY A 122 0.45 -3.07 15.80
CA GLY A 122 -0.94 -3.52 15.75
C GLY A 122 -1.10 -5.00 16.10
N ILE A 123 -0.19 -5.87 15.66
CA ILE A 123 -0.17 -7.29 16.02
C ILE A 123 -0.02 -7.44 17.55
N ALA A 124 0.94 -6.73 18.14
CA ALA A 124 1.14 -6.72 19.60
C ALA A 124 -0.07 -6.19 20.38
N HIS A 125 -0.92 -5.38 19.73
CA HIS A 125 -2.16 -4.82 20.29
C HIS A 125 -3.43 -5.55 19.83
N GLY A 126 -3.32 -6.86 19.54
CA GLY A 126 -4.49 -7.69 19.21
C GLY A 126 -5.08 -7.42 17.82
N GLY A 127 -4.23 -7.05 16.86
CA GLY A 127 -4.60 -6.80 15.47
C GLY A 127 -5.11 -5.38 15.18
N ARG A 128 -4.82 -4.42 16.07
CA ARG A 128 -5.29 -3.03 15.94
C ARG A 128 -4.18 -2.02 16.24
N ILE A 129 -4.02 -1.04 15.37
CA ILE A 129 -3.12 0.09 15.64
C ILE A 129 -3.74 1.05 16.67
N PRO A 130 -2.91 1.84 17.40
CA PRO A 130 -3.42 2.93 18.21
C PRO A 130 -4.25 3.92 17.39
N PRO A 131 -5.32 4.51 17.97
CA PRO A 131 -6.07 5.55 17.29
C PRO A 131 -5.24 6.83 17.18
N ALA A 132 -5.47 7.58 16.10
CA ALA A 132 -4.92 8.93 15.91
C ALA A 132 -6.05 9.95 15.73
N ASP A 133 -5.79 11.20 16.14
CA ASP A 133 -6.74 12.29 15.89
C ASP A 133 -6.96 12.46 14.38
N TRP A 134 -8.22 12.64 13.97
CA TRP A 134 -8.63 12.80 12.56
C TRP A 134 -8.38 11.57 11.66
N GLN A 135 -8.16 10.41 12.27
CA GLN A 135 -8.10 9.14 11.55
C GLN A 135 -9.43 8.86 10.83
N ASN A 136 -9.35 8.65 9.53
CA ASN A 136 -10.52 8.41 8.67
C ASN A 136 -10.63 6.96 8.20
N PHE A 137 -9.99 6.03 8.90
CA PHE A 137 -10.05 4.59 8.64
C PHE A 137 -10.08 3.80 9.96
N PRO A 138 -10.72 2.62 10.01
CA PRO A 138 -10.73 1.76 11.18
C PRO A 138 -9.33 1.35 11.65
N THR A 139 -9.19 1.01 12.93
CA THR A 139 -7.89 0.69 13.54
C THR A 139 -7.42 -0.75 13.30
N ASP A 140 -8.25 -1.64 12.77
CA ASP A 140 -7.79 -2.99 12.45
C ASP A 140 -6.79 -3.02 11.28
N LEU A 141 -5.89 -4.00 11.31
CA LEU A 141 -4.78 -4.06 10.37
C LEU A 141 -5.19 -4.28 8.91
N ALA A 142 -6.35 -4.91 8.66
CA ALA A 142 -6.84 -5.10 7.30
C ALA A 142 -7.25 -3.75 6.69
N HIS A 143 -8.03 -2.95 7.40
CA HIS A 143 -8.38 -1.60 6.96
C HIS A 143 -7.16 -0.69 6.87
N PHE A 144 -6.24 -0.76 7.83
CA PHE A 144 -4.96 -0.04 7.76
C PHE A 144 -4.22 -0.34 6.45
N LEU A 145 -3.96 -1.61 6.15
CA LEU A 145 -3.26 -2.01 4.93
C LEU A 145 -4.02 -1.54 3.68
N CYS A 146 -5.32 -1.83 3.59
CA CYS A 146 -6.15 -1.45 2.46
C CYS A 146 -6.13 0.07 2.21
N TYR A 147 -6.22 0.88 3.26
CA TYR A 147 -6.18 2.33 3.16
C TYR A 147 -4.86 2.82 2.53
N PHE A 148 -3.71 2.34 3.00
CA PHE A 148 -2.42 2.78 2.48
C PHE A 148 -2.15 2.26 1.07
N VAL A 149 -2.55 1.02 0.75
CA VAL A 149 -2.47 0.50 -0.62
C VAL A 149 -3.32 1.34 -1.58
N ALA A 150 -4.56 1.69 -1.18
CA ALA A 150 -5.46 2.53 -1.98
C ALA A 150 -4.93 3.96 -2.15
N HIS A 151 -4.45 4.59 -1.06
CA HIS A 151 -3.84 5.92 -1.09
C HIS A 151 -2.63 5.95 -2.05
N GLU A 152 -1.76 4.96 -1.98
CA GLU A 152 -0.61 4.88 -2.88
C GLU A 152 -0.99 4.52 -4.31
N ALA A 153 -1.99 3.66 -4.52
CA ALA A 153 -2.53 3.38 -5.85
C ALA A 153 -3.11 4.64 -6.51
N HIS A 154 -3.83 5.46 -5.73
CA HIS A 154 -4.37 6.73 -6.19
C HIS A 154 -3.27 7.67 -6.70
N HIS A 155 -2.21 7.88 -5.91
CA HIS A 155 -1.11 8.75 -6.33
C HIS A 155 -0.24 8.13 -7.44
N ARG A 156 -0.05 6.81 -7.47
CA ARG A 156 0.58 6.13 -8.63
C ARG A 156 -0.21 6.41 -9.92
N GLY A 157 -1.54 6.28 -9.87
CA GLY A 157 -2.42 6.60 -11.00
C GLY A 157 -2.30 8.06 -11.46
N GLN A 158 -2.24 9.01 -10.53
CA GLN A 158 -1.99 10.42 -10.85
C GLN A 158 -0.66 10.62 -11.57
N LEU A 159 0.43 10.02 -11.07
CA LEU A 159 1.76 10.14 -11.69
C LEU A 159 1.77 9.56 -13.11
N ILE A 160 1.13 8.42 -13.33
CA ILE A 160 1.02 7.79 -14.65
C ILE A 160 0.19 8.66 -15.61
N MET A 161 -0.94 9.19 -15.14
CA MET A 161 -1.78 10.08 -15.94
C MET A 161 -1.04 11.37 -16.31
N LEU A 162 -0.31 11.96 -15.37
CA LEU A 162 0.49 13.16 -15.60
C LEU A 162 1.62 12.92 -16.60
N ALA A 163 2.28 11.76 -16.52
CA ALA A 163 3.27 11.35 -17.51
C ALA A 163 2.66 11.35 -18.93
N HIS A 164 1.46 10.78 -19.08
CA HIS A 164 0.75 10.78 -20.37
C HIS A 164 0.37 12.21 -20.82
N GLN A 165 -0.29 12.99 -19.96
CA GLN A 165 -0.77 14.34 -20.28
C GLN A 165 0.35 15.32 -20.65
N LEU A 166 1.54 15.12 -20.09
CA LEU A 166 2.70 15.99 -20.31
C LEU A 166 3.59 15.51 -21.47
N GLY A 167 3.14 14.52 -22.26
CA GLY A 167 3.86 14.02 -23.44
C GLY A 167 4.99 13.03 -23.12
N HIS A 168 5.06 12.53 -21.88
CA HIS A 168 6.08 11.59 -21.40
C HIS A 168 5.47 10.24 -21.03
N ARG A 169 4.64 9.67 -21.92
CA ARG A 169 3.97 8.40 -21.68
C ARG A 169 4.99 7.32 -21.29
N LEU A 170 4.71 6.60 -20.19
CA LEU A 170 5.56 5.51 -19.75
C LEU A 170 5.62 4.39 -20.81
N PRO A 171 6.79 3.76 -21.01
CA PRO A 171 6.91 2.55 -21.81
C PRO A 171 5.91 1.46 -21.38
N SER A 172 5.46 0.63 -22.33
CA SER A 172 4.40 -0.37 -22.08
C SER A 172 4.85 -1.45 -21.10
N ASP A 173 6.11 -1.84 -21.12
CA ASP A 173 6.74 -2.77 -20.19
C ASP A 173 6.82 -2.19 -18.77
N VAL A 174 7.10 -0.89 -18.63
CA VAL A 174 7.04 -0.17 -17.35
C VAL A 174 5.60 -0.11 -16.82
N ALA A 175 4.66 0.35 -17.65
CA ALA A 175 3.26 0.45 -17.26
C ALA A 175 2.66 -0.92 -16.90
N GLY A 176 2.97 -1.96 -17.67
CA GLY A 176 2.61 -3.35 -17.37
C GLY A 176 3.30 -3.89 -16.12
N GLY A 177 4.57 -3.52 -15.90
CA GLY A 177 5.38 -3.93 -14.75
C GLY A 177 4.80 -3.50 -13.39
N LEU A 178 3.99 -2.44 -13.34
CA LEU A 178 3.27 -2.01 -12.14
C LEU A 178 2.20 -3.01 -11.68
N TRP A 179 1.68 -3.81 -12.61
CA TRP A 179 0.65 -4.82 -12.35
C TRP A 179 1.23 -6.21 -12.08
N GLN A 180 2.55 -6.39 -12.24
CA GLN A 180 3.23 -7.68 -12.05
C GLN A 180 3.48 -7.99 -10.56
N TRP A 181 2.43 -8.01 -9.73
CA TRP A 181 2.55 -8.15 -8.28
C TRP A 181 3.23 -9.46 -7.84
N LYS A 182 3.00 -10.58 -8.55
CA LYS A 182 3.70 -11.86 -8.30
C LYS A 182 5.22 -11.77 -8.50
N LYS A 183 5.68 -10.86 -9.37
CA LYS A 183 7.10 -10.57 -9.56
C LYS A 183 7.61 -9.65 -8.46
N ARG A 184 6.87 -8.56 -8.19
CA ARG A 184 7.21 -7.55 -7.17
C ARG A 184 7.26 -8.14 -5.75
N SER A 185 6.49 -9.18 -5.46
CA SER A 185 6.50 -9.87 -4.17
C SER A 185 7.75 -10.74 -3.93
N LYS A 186 8.67 -10.82 -4.90
CA LYS A 186 9.92 -11.60 -4.83
C LYS A 186 11.18 -10.72 -4.90
N GLU A 187 11.00 -9.40 -4.98
CA GLU A 187 12.05 -8.38 -5.02
C GLU A 187 12.27 -7.80 -3.63
#